data_AF-A0A3D5X5J8-F1
#
_entry.id   AF-A0A3D5X5J8-F1
#
_cell.length_a   1.000
_cell.length_b   1.000
_cell.length_c   1.000
_cell.angle_alpha   90.00
_cell.angle_beta   90.00
_cell.angle_gamma   90.00
#
_symmetry.space_group_name_H-M   'P 1'
#
loop_
_entity.id
_entity.type
_entity.pdbx_description
1 polymer ?
#
loop_
_entity_poly.entity_id
_entity_poly.type
_entity_poly.pdbx_seq_one_letter_code
_entity_poly.pdbx_strand_id
1 'polypeptide(L)'
;MKDFKVIGIDPAPSKNSTIYDGEKFMQKDYVGLKDYIDKLNEKALICWDAPLTFPSIPKSKPKEYSPLYMRPIEYFFNYMEDITPPKGISVLGYAGCSHWAISQYILGLPRLNNFSNSQSKYTLIADDSQKVTKKSENGIYITEVHPALAMWMIIKKSKPTEDIINWKYKKSASARKEIIKSLKAIKCFEEMPSIKNDDELDAYIAWKLGSDWNENKGVSILGNNETGSFLLPYNDVIFKAFKDFVK
;
A
#
# COMPACT_ATOMS: atom_id res chain seq x y z
N MET A 1 19.25 6.76 -14.22
CA MET A 1 19.02 5.30 -14.24
C MET A 1 18.24 4.94 -13.00
N LYS A 2 17.12 4.21 -13.14
CA LYS A 2 16.38 3.68 -11.98
C LYS A 2 17.22 2.60 -11.32
N ASP A 3 17.38 2.67 -10.01
CA ASP A 3 18.34 1.85 -9.25
C ASP A 3 17.86 0.42 -8.98
N PHE A 4 16.58 0.17 -9.20
CA PHE A 4 15.92 -1.13 -9.15
C PHE A 4 14.54 -1.01 -9.84
N LYS A 5 13.97 -2.14 -10.22
CA LYS A 5 12.62 -2.20 -10.79
C LYS A 5 11.57 -1.97 -9.71
N VAL A 6 10.54 -1.19 -10.01
CA VAL A 6 9.39 -1.02 -9.12
C VAL A 6 8.18 -1.68 -9.75
N ILE A 7 7.41 -2.44 -8.97
CA ILE A 7 6.22 -3.15 -9.42
C ILE A 7 5.09 -2.83 -8.44
N GLY A 8 3.95 -2.35 -8.95
CA GLY A 8 2.73 -2.17 -8.17
C GLY A 8 1.79 -3.35 -8.36
N ILE A 9 1.22 -3.87 -7.28
CA ILE A 9 0.34 -5.04 -7.30
C ILE A 9 -0.90 -4.78 -6.44
N ASP A 10 -2.06 -4.90 -7.06
CA ASP A 10 -3.36 -5.08 -6.40
C ASP A 10 -3.67 -6.59 -6.38
N PRO A 11 -3.34 -7.30 -5.29
CA PRO A 11 -3.55 -8.74 -5.20
C PRO A 11 -5.04 -9.03 -5.05
N ALA A 12 -5.51 -10.15 -5.59
CA ALA A 12 -6.90 -10.59 -5.44
C ALA A 12 -6.97 -12.11 -5.23
N PRO A 13 -7.61 -12.60 -4.16
CA PRO A 13 -7.65 -14.04 -3.85
C PRO A 13 -8.65 -14.82 -4.72
N SER A 14 -9.75 -14.19 -5.14
CA SER A 14 -10.86 -14.87 -5.83
C SER A 14 -11.02 -14.50 -7.31
N LYS A 15 -10.15 -13.61 -7.82
CA LYS A 15 -10.11 -13.14 -9.21
C LYS A 15 -8.66 -12.94 -9.62
N ASN A 16 -8.43 -12.44 -10.84
CA ASN A 16 -7.08 -12.05 -11.24
C ASN A 16 -6.61 -10.84 -10.42
N SER A 17 -5.37 -10.91 -9.95
CA SER A 17 -4.60 -9.80 -9.42
C SER A 17 -4.11 -8.93 -10.56
N THR A 18 -4.05 -7.62 -10.31
CA THR A 18 -3.57 -6.64 -11.28
C THR A 18 -2.14 -6.23 -10.95
N ILE A 19 -1.26 -6.27 -11.95
CA ILE A 19 0.15 -5.88 -11.83
C ILE A 19 0.41 -4.72 -12.77
N TYR A 20 1.14 -3.71 -12.32
CA TYR A 20 1.72 -2.67 -13.16
C TYR A 20 3.24 -2.58 -12.92
N ASP A 21 4.03 -2.79 -13.97
CA ASP A 21 5.50 -2.82 -13.92
C ASP A 21 6.16 -1.48 -14.31
N GLY A 22 5.34 -0.46 -14.59
CA GLY A 22 5.79 0.84 -15.11
C GLY A 22 5.64 1.00 -16.61
N GLU A 23 5.30 -0.08 -17.33
CA GLU A 23 5.06 -0.05 -18.78
C GLU A 23 3.64 -0.52 -19.11
N LYS A 24 3.22 -1.65 -18.52
CA LYS A 24 1.95 -2.29 -18.88
C LYS A 24 1.23 -2.92 -17.70
N PHE A 25 -0.08 -3.07 -17.87
CA PHE A 25 -0.92 -3.86 -16.98
C PHE A 25 -0.85 -5.34 -17.34
N MET A 26 -0.75 -6.19 -16.32
CA MET A 26 -0.85 -7.64 -16.44
C MET A 26 -1.90 -8.17 -15.46
N GLN A 27 -2.55 -9.25 -15.85
CA GLN A 27 -3.56 -9.94 -15.05
C GLN A 27 -3.07 -11.35 -14.77
N LYS A 28 -3.06 -11.75 -13.50
CA LYS A 28 -2.59 -13.07 -13.06
C LYS A 28 -3.51 -13.61 -11.98
N ASP A 29 -3.90 -14.88 -12.07
CA ASP A 29 -4.48 -15.57 -10.92
C ASP A 29 -3.42 -15.78 -9.82
N TYR A 30 -3.81 -16.35 -8.68
CA TYR A 30 -2.89 -16.49 -7.53
C TYR A 30 -1.68 -17.39 -7.83
N VAL A 31 -1.83 -18.43 -8.66
CA VAL A 31 -0.72 -19.29 -9.08
C VAL A 31 0.22 -18.54 -10.02
N GLY A 32 -0.34 -17.91 -11.06
CA GLY A 32 0.43 -17.15 -12.03
C GLY A 32 1.12 -15.91 -11.44
N LEU A 33 0.55 -15.32 -10.38
CA LEU A 33 1.16 -14.22 -9.64
C LEU A 33 2.35 -14.73 -8.82
N LYS A 34 2.21 -15.86 -8.14
CA LYS A 34 3.32 -16.50 -7.41
C LYS A 34 4.46 -16.83 -8.36
N ASP A 35 4.16 -17.47 -9.49
CA ASP A 35 5.14 -17.78 -10.52
C ASP A 35 5.83 -16.54 -11.09
N TYR A 36 5.08 -15.44 -11.30
CA TYR A 36 5.62 -14.18 -11.79
C TYR A 36 6.66 -13.61 -10.81
N ILE A 37 6.32 -13.58 -9.51
CA ILE A 37 7.20 -13.03 -8.46
C ILE A 37 8.40 -13.96 -8.23
N ASP A 38 8.20 -15.28 -8.19
CA ASP A 38 9.26 -16.27 -7.99
C ASP A 38 10.32 -16.22 -9.12
N LYS A 39 9.91 -15.87 -10.34
CA LYS A 39 10.79 -15.73 -11.51
C LYS A 39 11.52 -14.39 -11.58
N LEU A 40 11.22 -13.42 -10.71
CA LEU A 40 12.02 -12.21 -10.61
C LEU A 40 13.44 -12.58 -10.15
N ASN A 41 14.42 -12.18 -10.96
CA ASN A 41 15.85 -12.41 -10.77
C ASN A 41 16.65 -11.10 -10.67
N GLU A 42 16.02 -9.97 -10.96
CA GLU A 42 16.59 -8.64 -10.83
C GLU A 42 16.22 -8.01 -9.49
N LYS A 43 16.99 -7.00 -9.08
CA LYS A 43 16.69 -6.20 -7.90
C LYS A 43 15.37 -5.45 -8.10
N ALA A 44 14.39 -5.72 -7.25
CA ALA A 44 13.04 -5.19 -7.41
C ALA A 44 12.44 -4.74 -6.06
N LEU A 45 11.58 -3.72 -6.12
CA LEU A 45 10.68 -3.31 -5.05
C LEU A 45 9.24 -3.58 -5.48
N ILE A 46 8.56 -4.45 -4.76
CA ILE A 46 7.15 -4.74 -4.93
C ILE A 46 6.34 -3.90 -3.94
N CYS A 47 5.42 -3.10 -4.46
CA CYS A 47 4.46 -2.33 -3.70
C CYS A 47 3.13 -3.09 -3.73
N TRP A 48 2.71 -3.59 -2.57
CA TRP A 48 1.66 -4.59 -2.43
C TRP A 48 0.44 -4.01 -1.69
N ASP A 49 -0.74 -4.00 -2.33
CA ASP A 49 -1.99 -3.48 -1.75
C ASP A 49 -2.71 -4.54 -0.89
N ALA A 50 -2.02 -5.03 0.14
CA ALA A 50 -2.62 -5.85 1.19
C ALA A 50 -1.74 -5.90 2.43
N PRO A 51 -2.28 -6.30 3.60
CA PRO A 51 -1.50 -6.41 4.83
C PRO A 51 -0.28 -7.34 4.69
N LEU A 52 0.91 -6.83 5.05
CA LEU A 52 2.18 -7.58 5.09
C LEU A 52 2.79 -7.70 6.49
N THR A 53 2.31 -6.90 7.44
CA THR A 53 2.76 -6.92 8.84
C THR A 53 1.68 -7.49 9.75
N PHE A 54 2.05 -8.11 10.86
CA PHE A 54 1.14 -8.48 11.94
C PHE A 54 1.44 -7.60 13.16
N PRO A 55 0.43 -7.07 13.88
CA PRO A 55 0.71 -6.16 14.98
C PRO A 55 1.37 -6.87 16.15
N SER A 56 2.23 -6.14 16.89
CA SER A 56 2.68 -6.61 18.21
C SER A 56 1.46 -6.79 19.12
N ILE A 57 1.29 -7.98 19.67
CA ILE A 57 0.20 -8.24 20.61
C ILE A 57 0.62 -7.72 21.99
N PRO A 58 -0.03 -6.67 22.53
CA PRO A 58 0.30 -6.12 23.84
C PRO A 58 -0.05 -7.12 24.95
N LYS A 59 0.67 -7.03 26.09
CA LYS A 59 0.42 -7.88 27.27
C LYS A 59 -0.98 -7.68 27.87
N SER A 60 -1.56 -6.49 27.68
CA SER A 60 -2.91 -6.15 28.08
C SER A 60 -3.72 -5.74 26.86
N LYS A 61 -4.95 -6.25 26.74
CA LYS A 61 -5.86 -5.89 25.66
C LYS A 61 -6.14 -4.37 25.70
N PRO A 62 -5.93 -3.62 24.60
CA PRO A 62 -6.37 -2.23 24.48
C PRO A 62 -7.88 -2.11 24.71
N LYS A 63 -8.33 -0.97 25.25
CA LYS A 63 -9.76 -0.74 25.45
C LYS A 63 -10.47 -0.42 24.13
N GLU A 64 -9.73 0.21 23.24
CA GLU A 64 -10.22 0.89 22.05
C GLU A 64 -10.38 -0.05 20.85
N TYR A 65 -9.55 -1.10 20.76
CA TYR A 65 -9.57 -2.05 19.66
C TYR A 65 -9.02 -3.43 20.03
N SER A 66 -9.22 -4.39 19.13
CA SER A 66 -8.64 -5.73 19.22
C SER A 66 -7.41 -5.83 18.30
N PRO A 67 -6.19 -6.02 18.86
CA PRO A 67 -4.98 -6.27 18.07
C PRO A 67 -5.06 -7.53 17.20
N LEU A 68 -5.94 -8.48 17.54
CA LEU A 68 -6.21 -9.66 16.72
C LEU A 68 -7.14 -9.38 15.52
N TYR A 69 -7.69 -8.18 15.42
CA TYR A 69 -8.57 -7.77 14.34
C TYR A 69 -7.95 -6.66 13.49
N MET A 70 -7.33 -5.67 14.14
CA MET A 70 -6.78 -4.49 13.47
C MET A 70 -5.45 -4.04 14.07
N ARG A 71 -4.61 -3.47 13.20
CA ARG A 71 -3.31 -2.88 13.52
C ARG A 71 -3.47 -1.44 14.01
N PRO A 72 -2.52 -0.92 14.82
CA PRO A 72 -2.53 0.49 15.22
C PRO A 72 -2.70 1.48 14.06
N ILE A 73 -2.04 1.27 12.92
CA ILE A 73 -2.16 2.14 11.74
C ILE A 73 -3.57 2.13 11.15
N GLU A 74 -4.25 0.99 11.16
CA GLU A 74 -5.63 0.86 10.67
C GLU A 74 -6.59 1.55 11.63
N TYR A 75 -6.41 1.36 12.94
CA TYR A 75 -7.19 2.07 13.96
C TYR A 75 -7.06 3.58 13.81
N PHE A 76 -5.82 4.07 13.68
CA PHE A 76 -5.51 5.48 13.52
C PHE A 76 -6.28 6.12 12.36
N PHE A 77 -6.26 5.52 11.18
CA PHE A 77 -6.99 6.07 10.03
C PHE A 77 -8.51 5.87 10.12
N ASN A 78 -9.04 4.96 10.93
CA ASN A 78 -10.49 4.83 11.07
C ASN A 78 -11.09 5.81 12.10
N TYR A 79 -10.35 6.10 13.18
CA TYR A 79 -10.96 6.68 14.37
C TYR A 79 -10.33 7.98 14.88
N MET A 80 -9.20 8.43 14.32
CA MET A 80 -8.64 9.73 14.70
C MET A 80 -9.33 10.87 13.94
N GLU A 81 -9.88 11.81 14.70
CA GLU A 81 -10.51 13.03 14.19
C GLU A 81 -9.57 13.77 13.21
N ASP A 82 -10.14 14.39 12.15
CA ASP A 82 -9.44 15.06 11.04
C ASP A 82 -8.54 14.20 10.11
N ILE A 83 -8.27 12.95 10.50
CA ILE A 83 -7.43 12.00 9.75
C ILE A 83 -8.26 10.86 9.13
N THR A 84 -9.50 10.67 9.57
CA THR A 84 -10.43 9.71 8.98
C THR A 84 -10.69 10.01 7.50
N PRO A 85 -10.47 9.04 6.58
CA PRO A 85 -10.75 9.24 5.18
C PRO A 85 -12.27 9.24 4.91
N PRO A 86 -12.71 9.86 3.81
CA PRO A 86 -14.12 9.96 3.45
C PRO A 86 -14.74 8.60 3.12
N LYS A 87 -16.07 8.52 3.25
CA LYS A 87 -16.86 7.33 2.87
C LYS A 87 -16.53 6.90 1.45
N GLY A 88 -16.12 5.64 1.28
CA GLY A 88 -15.70 5.07 0.00
C GLY A 88 -14.24 4.59 0.02
N ILE A 89 -13.43 5.13 0.93
CA ILE A 89 -12.11 4.61 1.28
C ILE A 89 -12.25 3.78 2.55
N SER A 90 -11.77 2.54 2.50
CA SER A 90 -11.89 1.61 3.62
C SER A 90 -10.50 1.18 4.04
N VAL A 91 -10.10 1.54 5.26
CA VAL A 91 -8.89 1.02 5.92
C VAL A 91 -9.31 -0.14 6.79
N LEU A 92 -9.69 -1.28 6.18
CA LEU A 92 -10.18 -2.42 6.95
C LEU A 92 -9.12 -2.93 7.94
N GLY A 93 -9.57 -3.45 9.07
CA GLY A 93 -8.70 -4.24 9.94
C GLY A 93 -8.13 -5.43 9.17
N TYR A 94 -6.84 -5.74 9.36
CA TYR A 94 -6.16 -6.80 8.60
C TYR A 94 -6.92 -8.13 8.62
N ALA A 95 -7.54 -8.51 9.75
CA ALA A 95 -8.28 -9.75 9.88
C ALA A 95 -9.58 -9.78 9.02
N GLY A 96 -10.15 -8.60 8.73
CA GLY A 96 -11.29 -8.43 7.84
C GLY A 96 -10.92 -8.30 6.35
N CYS A 97 -9.63 -8.18 6.03
CA CYS A 97 -9.15 -8.01 4.67
C CYS A 97 -8.71 -9.36 4.07
N SER A 98 -9.59 -10.04 3.32
CA SER A 98 -9.29 -11.38 2.74
C SER A 98 -7.99 -11.46 1.92
N HIS A 99 -7.48 -10.33 1.44
CA HIS A 99 -6.19 -10.22 0.74
C HIS A 99 -4.97 -10.65 1.58
N TRP A 100 -5.07 -10.72 2.91
CA TRP A 100 -3.98 -11.28 3.73
C TRP A 100 -3.73 -12.76 3.40
N ALA A 101 -4.73 -13.51 2.95
CA ALA A 101 -4.59 -14.93 2.62
C ALA A 101 -3.71 -15.17 1.38
N ILE A 102 -3.91 -14.39 0.31
CA ILE A 102 -3.05 -14.45 -0.89
C ILE A 102 -1.65 -13.92 -0.58
N SER A 103 -1.54 -12.90 0.28
CA SER A 103 -0.25 -12.41 0.78
C SER A 103 0.53 -13.51 1.49
N GLN A 104 -0.14 -14.31 2.34
CA GLN A 104 0.46 -15.44 3.04
C GLN A 104 0.89 -16.53 2.06
N TYR A 105 0.02 -16.91 1.13
CA TYR A 105 0.31 -17.95 0.13
C TYR A 105 1.54 -17.61 -0.74
N ILE A 106 1.66 -16.35 -1.17
CA ILE A 106 2.69 -15.92 -2.12
C ILE A 106 3.98 -15.50 -1.41
N LEU A 107 3.86 -14.72 -0.32
CA LEU A 107 4.98 -14.02 0.29
C LEU A 107 5.40 -14.61 1.66
N GLY A 108 4.54 -15.41 2.27
CA GLY A 108 4.68 -15.83 3.67
C GLY A 108 4.44 -14.69 4.67
N LEU A 109 3.72 -13.64 4.26
CA LEU A 109 3.41 -12.44 5.06
C LEU A 109 1.88 -12.21 5.13
N PRO A 110 1.32 -11.68 6.22
CA PRO A 110 1.98 -11.21 7.45
C PRO A 110 2.31 -12.34 8.43
N ARG A 111 3.50 -12.33 9.03
CA ARG A 111 3.91 -13.41 9.95
C ARG A 111 3.23 -13.23 11.31
N LEU A 112 2.29 -14.11 11.62
CA LEU A 112 1.54 -14.08 12.89
C LEU A 112 2.44 -14.24 14.12
N ASN A 113 3.51 -15.04 14.00
CA ASN A 113 4.49 -15.28 15.05
C ASN A 113 5.91 -15.41 14.46
N ASN A 114 6.94 -15.06 15.24
CA ASN A 114 8.36 -15.28 14.90
C ASN A 114 8.75 -16.77 14.74
N PHE A 115 7.83 -17.72 14.96
CA PHE A 115 8.07 -19.16 14.85
C PHE A 115 8.02 -19.71 13.42
N SER A 116 7.61 -18.90 12.44
CA SER A 116 7.69 -19.25 11.03
C SER A 116 9.15 -19.10 10.54
N ASN A 117 9.92 -20.18 10.68
CA ASN A 117 11.33 -20.29 10.28
C ASN A 117 11.55 -20.35 8.75
N SER A 118 10.53 -20.12 7.91
CA SER A 118 10.78 -20.03 6.48
C SER A 118 11.49 -18.70 6.18
N GLN A 119 12.76 -18.79 5.76
CA GLN A 119 13.42 -17.68 5.10
C GLN A 119 12.61 -17.36 3.84
N SER A 120 11.78 -16.33 3.91
CA SER A 120 11.16 -15.77 2.72
C SER A 120 12.27 -15.29 1.80
N LYS A 121 12.13 -15.58 0.50
CA LYS A 121 12.99 -15.02 -0.57
C LYS A 121 12.92 -13.47 -0.59
N TYR A 122 11.93 -12.91 0.08
CA TYR A 122 11.58 -11.50 0.06
C TYR A 122 12.02 -10.78 1.35
N THR A 123 12.58 -9.59 1.18
CA THR A 123 12.86 -8.69 2.32
C THR A 123 11.70 -7.71 2.49
N LEU A 124 10.98 -7.82 3.61
CA LEU A 124 9.93 -6.86 3.98
C LEU A 124 10.57 -5.53 4.41
N ILE A 125 10.12 -4.45 3.78
CA ILE A 125 10.38 -3.06 4.18
C ILE A 125 9.10 -2.56 4.84
N ALA A 126 9.16 -2.37 6.16
CA ALA A 126 8.03 -1.86 6.94
C ALA A 126 8.34 -0.52 7.61
N ASP A 127 9.60 -0.06 7.60
CA ASP A 127 10.06 1.19 8.17
C ASP A 127 10.91 1.97 7.15
N ASP A 128 10.78 3.31 7.14
CA ASP A 128 11.46 4.17 6.16
C ASP A 128 13.01 4.12 6.29
N SER A 129 13.53 3.80 7.48
CA SER A 129 14.97 3.57 7.70
C SER A 129 15.52 2.37 6.92
N GLN A 130 14.65 1.47 6.45
CA GLN A 130 15.02 0.29 5.66
C GLN A 130 15.04 0.58 4.15
N LYS A 131 15.08 1.86 3.76
CA LYS A 131 15.02 2.26 2.36
C LYS A 131 16.02 1.53 1.46
N VAL A 132 15.52 1.01 0.34
CA VAL A 132 16.34 0.35 -0.67
C VAL A 132 17.15 1.42 -1.41
N THR A 133 18.48 1.25 -1.44
CA THR A 133 19.42 2.14 -2.12
C THR A 133 20.23 1.38 -3.16
N LYS A 134 21.03 2.08 -3.98
CA LYS A 134 22.02 1.43 -4.87
C LYS A 134 22.93 0.45 -4.13
N LYS A 135 23.27 0.74 -2.87
CA LYS A 135 24.18 -0.07 -2.05
C LYS A 135 23.51 -1.28 -1.40
N SER A 136 22.18 -1.33 -1.36
CA SER A 136 21.45 -2.48 -0.82
C SER A 136 21.74 -3.72 -1.65
N GLU A 137 21.74 -4.89 -1.02
CA GLU A 137 21.99 -6.18 -1.67
C GLU A 137 21.03 -6.43 -2.84
N ASN A 138 21.45 -7.27 -3.78
CA ASN A 138 20.55 -7.75 -4.82
C ASN A 138 19.48 -8.63 -4.18
N GLY A 139 18.22 -8.37 -4.50
CA GLY A 139 17.11 -9.07 -3.91
C GLY A 139 15.77 -8.47 -4.28
N ILE A 140 14.72 -9.15 -3.83
CA ILE A 140 13.34 -8.70 -3.99
C ILE A 140 12.90 -8.12 -2.64
N TYR A 141 12.60 -6.83 -2.66
CA TYR A 141 12.09 -6.07 -1.54
C TYR A 141 10.59 -5.89 -1.69
N ILE A 142 9.85 -5.89 -0.59
CA ILE A 142 8.39 -5.74 -0.62
C ILE A 142 7.97 -4.74 0.46
N THR A 143 7.08 -3.83 0.10
CA THR A 143 6.46 -2.88 1.02
C THR A 143 4.95 -2.90 0.84
N GLU A 144 4.24 -2.64 1.93
CA GLU A 144 2.80 -2.50 1.91
C GLU A 144 2.42 -1.09 1.46
N VAL A 145 1.37 -0.97 0.64
CA VAL A 145 0.77 0.30 0.21
C VAL A 145 -0.72 0.30 0.53
N HIS A 146 -1.33 1.49 0.46
CA HIS A 146 -2.79 1.63 0.48
C HIS A 146 -3.21 2.68 -0.59
N PRO A 147 -3.45 2.26 -1.85
CA PRO A 147 -3.73 3.13 -2.99
C PRO A 147 -4.88 4.11 -2.77
N ALA A 148 -6.02 3.63 -2.27
CA ALA A 148 -7.19 4.48 -2.00
C ALA A 148 -6.88 5.62 -1.01
N LEU A 149 -6.19 5.29 0.09
CA LEU A 149 -5.79 6.25 1.10
C LEU A 149 -4.76 7.25 0.54
N ALA A 150 -3.78 6.76 -0.22
CA ALA A 150 -2.76 7.59 -0.87
C ALA A 150 -3.38 8.58 -1.86
N MET A 151 -4.31 8.14 -2.72
CA MET A 151 -5.03 9.01 -3.66
C MET A 151 -5.75 10.13 -2.92
N TRP A 152 -6.39 9.83 -1.79
CA TRP A 152 -7.05 10.85 -0.96
C TRP A 152 -6.08 11.85 -0.37
N MET A 153 -4.96 11.39 0.19
CA MET A 153 -3.93 12.30 0.72
C MET A 153 -3.38 13.22 -0.38
N ILE A 154 -3.14 12.68 -1.59
CA ILE A 154 -2.66 13.44 -2.75
C ILE A 154 -3.67 14.51 -3.16
N ILE A 155 -4.94 14.13 -3.34
CA ILE A 155 -5.98 15.04 -3.83
C ILE A 155 -6.36 16.07 -2.77
N LYS A 156 -6.49 15.68 -1.49
CA LYS A 156 -6.76 16.59 -0.37
C LYS A 156 -5.68 17.67 -0.26
N LYS A 157 -4.41 17.31 -0.53
CA LYS A 157 -3.30 18.26 -0.53
C LYS A 157 -3.31 19.21 -1.71
N SER A 158 -3.74 18.77 -2.90
CA SER A 158 -3.78 19.61 -4.11
C SER A 158 -5.02 20.49 -4.21
N LYS A 159 -6.12 20.11 -3.56
CA LYS A 159 -7.39 20.84 -3.53
C LYS A 159 -7.94 20.96 -2.10
N PRO A 160 -7.48 21.94 -1.30
CA PRO A 160 -7.90 22.09 0.09
C PRO A 160 -9.37 22.52 0.25
N THR A 161 -9.95 23.14 -0.77
CA THR A 161 -11.27 23.79 -0.72
C THR A 161 -12.26 23.12 -1.69
N GLU A 162 -13.24 22.39 -1.12
CA GLU A 162 -14.64 22.27 -1.59
C GLU A 162 -15.08 21.26 -2.68
N ASP A 163 -14.23 20.45 -3.30
CA ASP A 163 -14.76 19.36 -4.14
C ASP A 163 -15.09 18.10 -3.30
N ILE A 164 -16.37 17.86 -3.01
CA ILE A 164 -16.84 16.57 -2.46
C ILE A 164 -16.72 15.51 -3.55
N ILE A 165 -15.50 14.98 -3.71
CA ILE A 165 -15.25 13.85 -4.60
C ILE A 165 -15.98 12.63 -4.07
N ASN A 166 -16.71 11.94 -4.94
CA ASN A 166 -17.31 10.66 -4.59
C ASN A 166 -16.23 9.57 -4.56
N TRP A 167 -15.85 9.12 -3.36
CA TRP A 167 -14.80 8.11 -3.19
C TRP A 167 -15.25 6.67 -3.43
N LYS A 168 -16.49 6.43 -3.88
CA LYS A 168 -16.98 5.08 -4.22
C LYS A 168 -16.53 4.61 -5.62
N TYR A 169 -15.26 4.83 -5.98
CA TYR A 169 -14.72 4.56 -7.32
C TYR A 169 -14.70 3.08 -7.72
N LYS A 170 -14.60 2.17 -6.73
CA LYS A 170 -14.73 0.73 -6.95
C LYS A 170 -16.14 0.29 -7.36
N LYS A 171 -17.15 1.11 -7.06
CA LYS A 171 -18.58 0.81 -7.35
C LYS A 171 -19.19 1.69 -8.43
N SER A 172 -18.52 2.78 -8.82
CA SER A 172 -19.06 3.75 -9.76
C SER A 172 -18.01 4.20 -10.76
N ALA A 173 -18.29 3.96 -12.06
CA ALA A 173 -17.43 4.40 -13.14
C ALA A 173 -17.34 5.93 -13.25
N SER A 174 -18.40 6.68 -12.90
CA SER A 174 -18.36 8.15 -12.90
C SER A 174 -17.47 8.68 -11.78
N ALA A 175 -17.59 8.14 -10.57
CA ALA A 175 -16.72 8.43 -9.45
C ALA A 175 -15.24 8.14 -9.79
N ARG A 176 -14.97 7.00 -10.43
CA ARG A 176 -13.62 6.65 -10.88
C ARG A 176 -13.06 7.62 -11.91
N LYS A 177 -13.87 8.03 -12.90
CA LYS A 177 -13.47 9.05 -13.89
C LYS A 177 -13.14 10.39 -13.24
N GLU A 178 -13.89 10.78 -12.21
CA GLU A 178 -13.65 12.02 -11.45
C GLU A 178 -12.32 11.97 -10.67
N ILE A 179 -12.04 10.85 -9.99
CA ILE A 179 -10.75 10.64 -9.31
C ILE A 179 -9.60 10.68 -10.32
N ILE A 180 -9.71 9.96 -11.44
CA ILE A 180 -8.70 9.96 -12.52
C ILE A 180 -8.47 11.38 -13.05
N LYS A 181 -9.53 12.15 -13.29
CA LYS A 181 -9.43 13.54 -13.74
C LYS A 181 -8.70 14.40 -12.70
N SER A 182 -9.03 14.23 -11.43
CA SER A 182 -8.41 14.97 -10.33
C SER A 182 -6.92 14.63 -10.17
N LEU A 183 -6.56 13.35 -10.33
CA LEU A 183 -5.16 12.92 -10.35
C LEU A 183 -4.42 13.51 -11.53
N LYS A 184 -4.94 13.42 -12.77
CA LYS A 184 -4.28 13.96 -13.97
C LYS A 184 -4.06 15.47 -13.94
N ALA A 185 -4.83 16.22 -13.15
CA ALA A 185 -4.61 17.64 -12.94
C ALA A 185 -3.38 17.94 -12.05
N ILE A 186 -2.78 16.92 -11.43
CA ILE A 186 -1.59 17.04 -10.59
C ILE A 186 -0.37 16.66 -11.44
N LYS A 187 0.64 17.53 -11.47
CA LYS A 187 1.80 17.43 -12.37
C LYS A 187 2.47 16.05 -12.41
N CYS A 188 2.59 15.37 -11.28
CA CYS A 188 3.24 14.05 -11.21
C CYS A 188 2.40 12.89 -11.78
N PHE A 189 1.17 13.14 -12.22
CA PHE A 189 0.21 12.19 -12.77
C PHE A 189 -0.27 12.56 -14.20
N GLU A 190 0.27 13.60 -14.81
CA GLU A 190 -0.11 14.04 -16.16
C GLU A 190 0.04 12.91 -17.19
N GLU A 191 1.12 12.13 -17.08
CA GLU A 191 1.43 10.99 -17.95
C GLU A 191 0.83 9.65 -17.47
N MET A 192 -0.18 9.69 -16.59
CA MET A 192 -0.84 8.46 -16.14
C MET A 192 -1.42 7.67 -17.33
N PRO A 193 -1.18 6.35 -17.42
CA PRO A 193 -1.67 5.51 -18.51
C PRO A 193 -3.20 5.49 -18.57
N SER A 194 -3.72 4.88 -19.63
CA SER A 194 -5.17 4.63 -19.72
C SER A 194 -5.56 3.57 -18.68
N ILE A 195 -6.49 3.95 -17.78
CA ILE A 195 -6.99 3.10 -16.68
C ILE A 195 -8.41 2.65 -17.01
N LYS A 196 -8.66 1.33 -17.03
CA LYS A 196 -9.94 0.73 -17.41
C LYS A 196 -10.85 0.45 -16.22
N ASN A 197 -10.28 -0.01 -15.12
CA ASN A 197 -11.01 -0.40 -13.91
C ASN A 197 -10.30 0.10 -12.64
N ASP A 198 -10.90 -0.16 -11.48
CA ASP A 198 -10.36 0.22 -10.18
C ASP A 198 -9.11 -0.58 -9.79
N ASP A 199 -9.02 -1.86 -10.15
CA ASP A 199 -7.83 -2.68 -9.87
C ASP A 199 -6.57 -2.15 -10.62
N GLU A 200 -6.72 -1.70 -11.87
CA GLU A 200 -5.66 -1.03 -12.64
C GLU A 200 -5.27 0.32 -12.02
N LEU A 201 -6.24 1.06 -11.46
CA LEU A 201 -5.93 2.30 -10.74
C LEU A 201 -5.10 2.01 -9.50
N ASP A 202 -5.50 1.03 -8.70
CA ASP A 202 -4.84 0.68 -7.44
C ASP A 202 -3.42 0.16 -7.69
N ALA A 203 -3.23 -0.72 -8.68
CA ALA A 203 -1.90 -1.20 -9.08
C ALA A 203 -0.99 -0.09 -9.63
N TYR A 204 -1.54 0.85 -10.42
CA TYR A 204 -0.76 2.00 -10.89
C TYR A 204 -0.32 2.92 -9.75
N ILE A 205 -1.21 3.22 -8.81
CA ILE A 205 -0.89 4.05 -7.65
C ILE A 205 0.14 3.35 -6.76
N ALA A 206 0.03 2.05 -6.54
CA ALA A 206 1.02 1.25 -5.84
C ALA A 206 2.42 1.41 -6.46
N TRP A 207 2.51 1.25 -7.79
CA TRP A 207 3.76 1.45 -8.53
C TRP A 207 4.28 2.88 -8.43
N LYS A 208 3.38 3.87 -8.50
CA LYS A 208 3.73 5.29 -8.45
C LYS A 208 4.32 5.67 -7.10
N LEU A 209 3.74 5.18 -6.01
CA LEU A 209 4.28 5.36 -4.66
C LEU A 209 5.68 4.78 -4.53
N GLY A 210 5.91 3.54 -4.98
CA GLY A 210 7.24 2.93 -4.97
C GLY A 210 8.26 3.67 -5.83
N SER A 211 7.85 4.14 -7.01
CA SER A 211 8.71 4.90 -7.92
C SER A 211 9.09 6.26 -7.34
N ASP A 212 8.12 6.98 -6.79
CA ASP A 212 8.36 8.27 -6.14
C ASP A 212 9.20 8.09 -4.87
N TRP A 213 9.00 7.03 -4.09
CA TRP A 213 9.85 6.72 -2.94
C TRP A 213 11.30 6.46 -3.35
N ASN A 214 11.51 5.63 -4.39
CA ASN A 214 12.85 5.37 -4.95
C ASN A 214 13.54 6.66 -5.44
N GLU A 215 12.77 7.58 -6.03
CA GLU A 215 13.26 8.86 -6.55
C GLU A 215 13.30 9.99 -5.49
N ASN A 216 13.02 9.68 -4.22
CA ASN A 216 12.94 10.65 -3.11
C ASN A 216 11.92 11.79 -3.32
N LYS A 217 10.79 11.49 -3.96
CA LYS A 217 9.73 12.43 -4.32
C LYS A 217 8.58 12.45 -3.30
N GLY A 218 8.87 12.84 -2.06
CA GLY A 218 7.83 13.14 -1.07
C GLY A 218 6.90 11.99 -0.74
N VAL A 219 7.41 10.76 -0.75
CA VAL A 219 6.75 9.53 -0.28
C VAL A 219 7.61 8.96 0.85
N SER A 220 6.99 8.38 1.87
CA SER A 220 7.67 7.80 3.03
C SER A 220 6.82 6.67 3.61
N ILE A 221 7.45 5.71 4.28
CA ILE A 221 6.71 4.69 5.03
C ILE A 221 6.21 5.29 6.36
N LEU A 222 4.92 5.15 6.62
CA LEU A 222 4.28 5.45 7.89
C LEU A 222 4.11 4.16 8.69
N GLY A 223 4.59 4.13 9.92
CA GLY A 223 4.55 2.98 10.80
C GLY A 223 5.74 2.04 10.67
N ASN A 224 5.57 0.81 11.16
CA ASN A 224 6.62 -0.20 11.25
C ASN A 224 6.01 -1.62 11.31
N ASN A 225 6.86 -2.63 11.50
CA ASN A 225 6.45 -4.02 11.57
C ASN A 225 5.49 -4.34 12.74
N GLU A 226 5.49 -3.52 13.80
CA GLU A 226 4.68 -3.73 15.01
C GLU A 226 3.34 -2.99 14.97
N THR A 227 3.30 -1.86 14.26
CA THR A 227 2.11 -0.99 14.19
C THR A 227 1.27 -1.20 12.94
N GLY A 228 1.78 -1.99 12.00
CA GLY A 228 1.39 -1.87 10.60
C GLY A 228 2.14 -0.75 9.90
N SER A 229 2.30 -0.91 8.58
CA SER A 229 3.05 0.02 7.75
C SER A 229 2.33 0.30 6.44
N PHE A 230 2.31 1.56 6.00
CA PHE A 230 1.88 1.94 4.66
C PHE A 230 2.91 2.87 4.02
N LEU A 231 3.34 2.56 2.80
CA LEU A 231 4.05 3.53 1.96
C LEU A 231 3.03 4.55 1.43
N LEU A 232 3.16 5.81 1.86
CA LEU A 232 2.19 6.87 1.61
C LEU A 232 2.88 8.18 1.18
N PRO A 233 2.14 9.09 0.52
CA PRO A 233 2.60 10.47 0.32
C PRO A 233 2.94 11.10 1.67
N TYR A 234 4.12 11.74 1.77
CA TYR A 234 4.55 12.36 3.00
C TYR A 234 3.66 13.55 3.36
N ASN A 235 3.15 13.54 4.59
CA ASN A 235 2.38 14.59 5.20
C ASN A 235 2.83 14.74 6.65
N ASP A 236 3.49 15.85 6.96
CA ASP A 236 4.09 16.12 8.27
C ASP A 236 3.07 16.05 9.41
N VAL A 237 1.87 16.58 9.21
CA VAL A 237 0.78 16.57 10.19
C VAL A 237 0.36 15.13 10.52
N ILE A 238 0.05 14.32 9.51
CA ILE A 238 -0.40 12.93 9.68
C ILE A 238 0.73 12.07 10.28
N PHE A 239 1.96 12.21 9.78
CA PHE A 239 3.11 11.42 10.23
C PHE A 239 3.46 11.73 11.69
N LYS A 240 3.42 13.01 12.07
CA LYS A 240 3.63 13.42 13.46
C LYS A 240 2.51 12.91 14.36
N ALA A 241 1.25 13.07 13.95
CA ALA A 241 0.10 12.59 14.72
C ALA A 241 0.15 11.08 14.96
N PHE A 242 0.53 10.29 13.95
CA PHE A 242 0.69 8.85 14.11
C PHE A 242 1.84 8.50 15.07
N LYS A 243 2.99 9.18 14.94
CA LYS A 243 4.14 8.98 15.84
C LYS A 243 3.77 9.29 17.29
N ASP A 244 2.94 10.29 17.53
CA ASP A 244 2.47 10.62 18.88
C ASP A 244 1.39 9.64 19.38
N PHE A 245 0.59 9.06 18.48
CA PHE A 245 -0.42 8.04 18.80
C PHE A 245 0.17 6.69 19.24
N VAL A 246 1.31 6.27 18.68
CA VAL A 246 1.92 4.96 18.97
C VAL A 246 2.98 4.97 20.08
N LYS A 247 3.20 6.12 20.73
CA LYS A 247 4.06 6.24 21.92
C LYS A 247 3.35 5.73 23.17
#